data_AF-A0A377PV27-F1
#
_entry.id   AF-A0A377PV27-F1
#
_cell.length_a   1.000
_cell.length_b   1.000
_cell.length_c   1.000
_cell.angle_alpha   90.00
_cell.angle_beta   90.00
_cell.angle_gamma   90.00
#
_symmetry.space_group_name_H-M   'P 1'
#
loop_
_entity.id
_entity.type
_entity.pdbx_description
1 polymer ?
#
loop_
_entity_poly.entity_id
_entity_poly.type
_entity_poly.pdbx_seq_one_letter_code
_entity_poly.pdbx_strand_id
1 'polypeptide(L)'
;MLLGGINYKIILLLTIILNFAFAMNPEDLPDFTAPLSIRSAMVGDVLAPDPSKPNWNLKQIMLTEQMGRGDPFDRFNLGAVQFVNTKDSKMCLGIDESGFFALKSCKDDLKSGKFETLFTIMQTTNAAVQIRSFVGSKDECIAIFFNPRLPDGYTLV
;
A
#
# COMPACT_ATOMS: atom_id res chain seq x y z
N MET A 1 -35.90 21.76 -48.24
CA MET A 1 -36.61 22.18 -47.01
C MET A 1 -37.12 20.91 -46.34
N LEU A 2 -36.41 20.36 -45.35
CA LEU A 2 -36.89 19.28 -44.47
C LEU A 2 -35.87 19.12 -43.32
N LEU A 3 -35.87 20.08 -42.39
CA LEU A 3 -35.26 19.91 -41.07
C LEU A 3 -36.41 19.71 -40.09
N GLY A 4 -36.86 18.46 -39.98
CA GLY A 4 -37.84 18.05 -38.96
C GLY A 4 -37.17 18.11 -37.59
N GLY A 5 -37.76 18.90 -36.69
CA GLY A 5 -37.22 19.20 -35.36
C GLY A 5 -36.89 17.94 -34.57
N ILE A 6 -35.61 17.77 -34.25
CA ILE A 6 -35.15 16.67 -33.42
C ILE A 6 -35.69 16.89 -32.00
N ASN A 7 -36.48 15.93 -31.52
CA ASN A 7 -37.11 16.01 -30.21
C ASN A 7 -36.04 15.82 -29.12
N TYR A 8 -35.72 16.89 -28.38
CA TYR A 8 -34.67 16.92 -27.36
C TYR A 8 -34.83 15.83 -26.29
N LYS A 9 -36.07 15.37 -26.02
CA LYS A 9 -36.35 14.25 -25.11
C LYS A 9 -35.78 12.94 -25.62
N ILE A 10 -35.81 12.72 -26.94
CA ILE A 10 -35.24 11.53 -27.58
C ILE A 10 -33.72 11.57 -27.53
N ILE A 11 -33.11 12.74 -27.78
CA ILE A 11 -31.65 12.92 -27.63
C ILE A 11 -31.22 12.62 -26.20
N LEU A 12 -31.93 13.17 -25.20
CA LEU A 12 -31.62 12.97 -23.79
C LEU A 12 -31.76 11.50 -23.38
N LEU A 13 -32.78 10.81 -23.88
CA LEU A 13 -32.96 9.38 -23.61
C LEU A 13 -31.83 8.56 -24.23
N LEU A 14 -31.44 8.89 -25.47
CA LEU A 14 -30.34 8.24 -26.17
C LEU A 14 -29.00 8.45 -25.45
N THR A 15 -28.72 9.66 -24.97
CA THR A 15 -27.49 9.92 -24.21
C THR A 15 -27.46 9.16 -22.89
N ILE A 16 -28.57 9.08 -22.16
CA ILE A 16 -28.65 8.30 -20.92
C ILE A 16 -28.38 6.81 -21.20
N ILE A 17 -29.01 6.22 -22.21
CA ILE A 17 -28.81 4.81 -22.57
C ILE A 17 -27.36 4.55 -23.02
N LEU A 18 -26.76 5.49 -23.76
CA LEU A 18 -25.36 5.39 -24.17
C LEU A 18 -24.41 5.37 -22.97
N ASN A 19 -24.67 6.17 -21.93
CA ASN A 19 -23.86 6.18 -20.72
C ASN A 19 -23.88 4.82 -20.00
N PHE A 20 -25.01 4.11 -19.99
CA PHE A 20 -25.08 2.75 -19.43
C PHE A 20 -24.36 1.71 -20.30
N ALA A 21 -24.37 1.87 -21.63
CA ALA A 21 -23.67 0.96 -22.55
C ALA A 21 -22.14 1.11 -22.48
N PHE A 22 -21.65 2.30 -22.11
CA PHE A 22 -20.23 2.60 -21.92
C PHE A 22 -19.82 2.69 -20.44
N ALA A 23 -20.68 2.24 -19.52
CA ALA A 23 -20.31 2.17 -18.11
C ALA A 23 -19.19 1.14 -17.95
N MET A 24 -17.99 1.60 -17.58
CA MET A 24 -16.91 0.70 -17.15
C MET A 24 -17.37 -0.05 -15.90
N ASN A 25 -17.12 -1.36 -15.88
CA ASN A 25 -17.38 -2.18 -14.71
C ASN A 25 -16.44 -1.70 -13.58
N PRO A 26 -16.92 -1.34 -12.38
CA PRO A 26 -16.04 -0.90 -11.29
C PRO A 26 -15.00 -1.95 -10.88
N GLU A 27 -15.20 -3.22 -11.23
CA GLU A 27 -14.21 -4.30 -11.07
C GLU A 27 -12.97 -4.16 -11.98
N ASP A 28 -12.99 -3.31 -13.01
CA ASP A 28 -11.85 -3.05 -13.91
C ASP A 28 -10.87 -2.01 -13.36
N LEU A 29 -11.11 -1.45 -12.17
CA LEU A 29 -10.15 -0.57 -11.51
C LEU A 29 -9.03 -1.41 -10.87
N PRO A 30 -7.75 -1.01 -11.04
CA PRO A 30 -6.66 -1.71 -10.39
C PRO A 30 -6.81 -1.62 -8.86
N ASP A 31 -6.55 -2.74 -8.18
CA ASP A 31 -6.63 -2.91 -6.72
C ASP A 31 -5.54 -2.14 -5.94
N PHE A 32 -4.97 -1.11 -6.56
CA PHE A 32 -3.81 -0.36 -6.08
C PHE A 32 -4.04 1.14 -6.21
N THR A 33 -3.52 1.88 -5.23
CA THR A 33 -3.36 3.33 -5.35
C THR A 33 -2.31 3.68 -6.40
N ALA A 34 -2.23 4.97 -6.79
CA ALA A 34 -1.08 5.46 -7.52
C ALA A 34 0.24 5.09 -6.80
N PRO A 35 1.31 4.76 -7.56
CA PRO A 35 2.60 4.42 -6.96
C PRO A 35 3.12 5.53 -6.05
N LEU A 36 3.69 5.15 -4.91
CA LEU A 36 4.27 6.06 -3.92
C LEU A 36 5.71 5.69 -3.58
N SER A 37 6.47 6.68 -3.11
CA SER A 37 7.79 6.47 -2.52
C SER A 37 7.68 6.67 -1.01
N ILE A 38 8.23 5.75 -0.23
CA ILE A 38 8.28 5.86 1.23
C ILE A 38 9.62 6.47 1.59
N ARG A 39 9.62 7.54 2.37
CA ARG A 39 10.83 8.25 2.75
C ARG A 39 10.87 8.57 4.22
N SER A 40 12.07 8.56 4.78
CA SER A 40 12.31 9.14 6.09
C SER A 40 12.04 10.63 6.07
N ALA A 41 11.16 11.10 6.97
CA ALA A 41 10.96 12.53 7.18
C ALA A 41 12.19 13.22 7.82
N MET A 42 13.09 12.44 8.44
CA MET A 42 14.27 12.97 9.13
C MET A 42 15.45 13.22 8.18
N VAL A 43 15.73 12.28 7.28
CA VAL A 43 16.93 12.32 6.42
C VAL A 43 16.61 12.27 4.92
N GLY A 44 15.36 12.03 4.53
CA GLY A 44 14.94 11.99 3.13
C GLY A 44 15.21 10.66 2.39
N ASP A 45 15.90 9.72 3.04
CA ASP A 45 16.23 8.40 2.52
C ASP A 45 14.99 7.62 2.11
N VAL A 46 15.11 6.91 0.98
CA VAL A 46 14.04 6.07 0.44
C VAL A 46 14.07 4.69 1.08
N LEU A 47 12.90 4.20 1.47
CA LEU A 47 12.73 2.83 1.92
C LEU A 47 12.57 1.92 0.70
N ALA A 48 13.69 1.39 0.23
CA ALA A 48 13.74 0.45 -0.87
C ALA A 48 14.97 -0.49 -0.74
N PRO A 49 14.77 -1.82 -0.58
CA PRO A 49 15.86 -2.79 -0.60
C PRO A 49 16.66 -2.76 -1.92
N ASP A 50 15.97 -2.44 -3.02
CA ASP A 50 16.55 -2.23 -4.34
C ASP A 50 16.34 -0.76 -4.73
N PRO A 51 17.38 0.10 -4.64
CA PRO A 51 17.27 1.52 -4.99
C PRO A 51 16.84 1.79 -6.44
N SER A 52 17.00 0.82 -7.35
CA SER A 52 16.52 0.92 -8.74
C SER A 52 14.99 0.78 -8.87
N LYS A 53 14.31 0.40 -7.77
CA LYS A 53 12.86 0.21 -7.68
C LYS A 53 12.32 0.92 -6.41
N PRO A 54 12.39 2.25 -6.32
CA PRO A 54 12.11 3.02 -5.10
C PRO A 54 10.62 3.21 -4.77
N ASN A 55 9.74 2.71 -5.64
CA ASN A 55 8.31 3.00 -5.62
C ASN A 55 7.48 1.73 -5.41
N TRP A 56 6.41 1.90 -4.64
CA TRP A 56 5.51 0.85 -4.19
C TRP A 56 4.08 1.19 -4.56
N ASN A 57 3.30 0.17 -4.88
CA ASN A 57 1.84 0.22 -4.92
C ASN A 57 1.31 -0.12 -3.53
N LEU A 58 0.29 0.60 -3.06
CA LEU A 58 -0.34 0.27 -1.79
C LEU A 58 -1.48 -0.71 -2.02
N LYS A 59 -1.47 -1.82 -1.29
CA LYS A 59 -2.58 -2.78 -1.26
C LYS A 59 -3.14 -2.88 0.15
N GLN A 60 -4.44 -2.66 0.30
CA GLN A 60 -5.12 -2.89 1.58
C GLN A 60 -5.31 -4.39 1.82
N ILE A 61 -5.06 -4.82 3.06
CA ILE A 61 -5.30 -6.20 3.52
C ILE A 61 -6.35 -6.16 4.62
N MET A 62 -7.42 -6.93 4.42
CA MET A 62 -8.43 -7.14 5.44
C MET A 62 -7.88 -8.09 6.51
N LEU A 63 -7.73 -7.59 7.73
CA LEU A 63 -7.23 -8.37 8.85
C LEU A 63 -8.23 -9.47 9.22
N THR A 64 -7.72 -10.69 9.39
CA THR A 64 -8.47 -11.79 9.99
C THR A 64 -8.18 -11.86 11.49
N GLU A 65 -9.02 -12.56 12.25
CA GLU A 65 -8.80 -12.79 13.69
C GLU A 65 -7.42 -13.43 13.97
N GLN A 66 -6.95 -14.31 13.07
CA GLN A 66 -5.63 -14.92 13.18
C GLN A 66 -4.50 -13.89 13.01
N MET A 67 -4.67 -12.93 12.10
CA MET A 67 -3.71 -11.85 11.89
C MET A 67 -3.68 -10.87 13.06
N GLY A 68 -4.82 -10.59 13.69
CA GLY A 68 -4.91 -9.73 14.88
C GLY A 68 -4.39 -10.39 16.17
N ARG A 69 -4.32 -11.73 16.22
CA ARG A 69 -3.90 -12.45 17.44
C ARG A 69 -2.52 -12.01 17.92
N GLY A 70 -2.46 -11.53 19.16
CA GLY A 70 -1.22 -11.06 19.79
C GLY A 70 -0.77 -9.68 19.33
N ASP A 71 -1.55 -8.97 18.50
CA ASP A 71 -1.32 -7.55 18.23
C ASP A 71 -1.81 -6.72 19.42
N PRO A 72 -0.93 -5.98 20.13
CA PRO A 72 -1.32 -5.15 21.26
C PRO A 72 -2.26 -3.98 20.86
N PHE A 73 -2.41 -3.73 19.57
CA PHE A 73 -3.21 -2.66 19.01
C PHE A 73 -4.45 -3.15 18.24
N ASP A 74 -4.75 -4.44 18.24
CA ASP A 74 -5.90 -5.03 17.50
C ASP A 74 -7.23 -4.31 17.79
N ARG A 75 -7.41 -3.91 19.06
CA ARG A 75 -8.60 -3.18 19.55
C ARG A 75 -8.84 -1.82 18.86
N PHE A 76 -7.82 -1.24 18.23
CA PHE A 76 -7.94 0.04 17.52
C PHE A 76 -8.45 -0.14 16.08
N ASN A 77 -8.60 -1.39 15.61
CA ASN A 77 -9.06 -1.73 14.27
C ASN A 77 -8.28 -0.97 13.18
N LEU A 78 -6.96 -0.91 13.35
CA LEU A 78 -6.08 -0.26 12.38
C LEU A 78 -6.00 -1.15 11.13
N GLY A 79 -6.20 -0.54 9.96
CA GLY A 79 -6.03 -1.25 8.70
C GLY A 79 -4.60 -1.76 8.52
N ALA A 80 -4.47 -2.84 7.76
CA ALA A 80 -3.18 -3.37 7.34
C ALA A 80 -2.99 -3.21 5.83
N VAL A 81 -1.74 -3.10 5.42
CA VAL A 81 -1.34 -2.87 4.03
C VAL A 81 -0.13 -3.72 3.67
N GLN A 82 0.01 -3.99 2.38
CA GLN A 82 1.24 -4.44 1.76
C GLN A 82 1.76 -3.35 0.81
N PHE A 83 3.07 -3.12 0.82
CA PHE A 83 3.75 -2.27 -0.16
C PHE A 83 4.23 -3.16 -1.31
N VAL A 84 3.45 -3.22 -2.38
CA VAL A 84 3.64 -4.12 -3.52
C VAL A 84 4.61 -3.50 -4.53
N ASN A 85 5.50 -4.30 -5.08
CA ASN A 85 6.45 -3.84 -6.08
C ASN A 85 5.73 -3.35 -7.35
N THR A 86 6.16 -2.22 -7.87
CA THR A 86 5.53 -1.59 -9.05
C THR A 86 5.72 -2.35 -10.36
N LYS A 87 6.72 -3.23 -10.44
CA LYS A 87 7.04 -4.03 -11.63
C LYS A 87 6.60 -5.49 -11.52
N ASP A 88 6.56 -6.03 -10.30
CA ASP A 88 6.12 -7.40 -10.04
C ASP A 88 5.09 -7.43 -8.90
N SER A 89 3.81 -7.57 -9.25
CA SER A 89 2.69 -7.55 -8.29
C SER A 89 2.68 -8.73 -7.32
N LYS A 90 3.56 -9.72 -7.48
CA LYS A 90 3.73 -10.85 -6.55
C LYS A 90 4.72 -10.55 -5.44
N MET A 91 5.55 -9.52 -5.60
CA MET A 91 6.62 -9.18 -4.67
C MET A 91 6.25 -7.95 -3.85
N CYS A 92 6.54 -7.99 -2.55
CA CYS A 92 6.25 -6.95 -1.59
C CYS A 92 7.53 -6.54 -0.85
N LEU A 93 7.55 -5.31 -0.35
CA LEU A 93 8.43 -4.95 0.74
C LEU A 93 8.10 -5.88 1.92
N GLY A 94 9.12 -6.45 2.52
CA GLY A 94 9.00 -7.15 3.79
C GLY A 94 10.26 -7.00 4.62
N ILE A 95 10.20 -7.54 5.82
CA ILE A 95 11.33 -7.64 6.75
C ILE A 95 11.73 -9.11 6.81
N ASP A 96 13.01 -9.43 6.60
CA ASP A 96 13.48 -10.80 6.74
C ASP A 96 13.76 -11.18 8.20
N GLU A 97 14.10 -12.45 8.44
CA GLU A 97 14.37 -12.95 9.78
C GLU A 97 15.61 -12.33 10.43
N SER A 98 16.46 -11.67 9.65
CA SER A 98 17.58 -10.88 10.18
C SER A 98 17.21 -9.45 10.54
N GLY A 99 15.94 -9.05 10.34
CA GLY A 99 15.43 -7.71 10.64
C GLY A 99 15.73 -6.68 9.55
N PHE A 100 16.19 -7.10 8.38
CA PHE A 100 16.48 -6.19 7.27
C PHE A 100 15.34 -6.19 6.24
N PHE A 101 15.19 -5.05 5.55
CA PHE A 101 14.21 -4.95 4.47
C PHE A 101 14.62 -5.80 3.26
N ALA A 102 13.68 -6.56 2.73
CA ALA A 102 13.86 -7.45 1.58
C ALA A 102 12.62 -7.45 0.66
N LEU A 103 12.78 -7.98 -0.55
CA LEU A 103 11.66 -8.31 -1.42
C LEU A 103 11.18 -9.74 -1.11
N LYS A 104 9.90 -9.89 -0.76
CA LYS A 104 9.30 -11.18 -0.39
C LYS A 104 8.01 -11.42 -1.16
N SER A 105 7.61 -12.69 -1.32
CA SER A 105 6.33 -13.05 -1.94
C SER A 105 5.16 -12.54 -1.08
N CYS A 106 4.34 -11.64 -1.64
CA CYS A 106 3.19 -11.06 -0.94
C CYS A 106 2.21 -12.15 -0.48
N LYS A 107 2.00 -13.17 -1.31
CA LYS A 107 0.99 -14.21 -1.08
C LYS A 107 1.51 -15.28 -0.14
N ASP A 108 2.76 -15.70 -0.31
CA ASP A 108 3.30 -16.81 0.48
C ASP A 108 3.62 -16.37 1.90
N ASP A 109 3.97 -15.10 2.11
CA ASP A 109 4.10 -14.52 3.45
C ASP A 109 2.77 -14.59 4.24
N LEU A 110 1.67 -14.11 3.67
CA LEU A 110 0.34 -14.19 4.30
C LEU A 110 -0.08 -15.63 4.62
N LYS A 111 0.24 -16.59 3.73
CA LYS A 111 -0.04 -18.01 3.96
C LYS A 111 0.83 -18.61 5.06
N SER A 112 2.09 -18.19 5.15
CA SER A 112 3.04 -18.70 6.15
C SER A 112 2.68 -18.27 7.56
N GLY A 113 1.91 -17.19 7.72
CA GLY A 113 1.55 -16.62 9.01
C GLY A 113 2.67 -15.83 9.68
N LYS A 114 3.79 -15.60 8.99
CA LYS A 114 4.90 -14.77 9.49
C LYS A 114 4.59 -13.27 9.39
N PHE A 115 3.76 -12.88 8.43
CA PHE A 115 3.28 -11.51 8.22
C PHE A 115 4.40 -10.47 8.06
N GLU A 116 5.51 -10.90 7.48
CA GLU A 116 6.74 -10.11 7.27
C GLU A 116 6.57 -9.00 6.23
N THR A 117 5.53 -9.08 5.41
CA THR A 117 5.19 -8.08 4.39
C THR A 117 4.02 -7.19 4.79
N LEU A 118 3.47 -7.40 5.99
CA LEU A 118 2.26 -6.73 6.46
C LEU A 118 2.63 -5.57 7.38
N PHE A 119 2.05 -4.41 7.10
CA PHE A 119 2.31 -3.17 7.83
C PHE A 119 1.01 -2.44 8.18
N THR A 120 1.07 -1.58 9.19
CA THR A 120 0.01 -0.60 9.49
C THR A 120 0.57 0.80 9.29
N ILE A 121 -0.18 1.64 8.58
CA ILE A 121 0.11 3.08 8.44
C ILE A 121 -0.70 3.82 9.52
N MET A 122 0.01 4.48 10.43
CA MET A 122 -0.59 5.25 11.52
C MET A 122 -0.39 6.74 11.24
N GLN A 123 -1.50 7.47 11.17
CA GLN A 123 -1.46 8.92 10.99
C GLN A 123 -0.89 9.59 12.24
N THR A 124 -0.13 10.67 12.03
CA THR A 124 0.35 11.54 13.12
C THR A 124 -0.42 12.86 13.12
N THR A 125 -0.07 13.79 14.02
CA THR A 125 -0.66 15.14 14.03
C THR A 125 -0.17 16.03 12.88
N ASN A 126 0.73 15.55 12.03
CA ASN A 126 1.19 16.23 10.82
C ASN A 126 1.00 15.33 9.59
N ALA A 127 1.47 15.78 8.42
CA ALA A 127 1.30 15.03 7.16
C ALA A 127 2.18 13.76 7.05
N ALA A 128 3.06 13.49 8.03
CA ALA A 128 3.84 12.28 8.10
C ALA A 128 3.06 11.14 8.78
N VAL A 129 3.55 9.92 8.56
CA VAL A 129 2.97 8.70 9.12
C VAL A 129 4.04 7.92 9.86
N GLN A 130 3.60 7.14 10.85
CA GLN A 130 4.38 6.04 11.39
C GLN A 130 3.99 4.76 10.66
N ILE A 131 4.96 3.90 10.37
CA ILE A 131 4.73 2.61 9.72
C ILE A 131 5.14 1.53 10.70
N ARG A 132 4.17 0.71 11.11
CA ARG A 132 4.36 -0.39 12.05
C ARG A 132 4.42 -1.72 11.31
N SER A 133 5.31 -2.61 11.74
CA SER A 133 5.45 -3.98 11.24
C SER A 133 4.53 -4.96 11.97
N PHE A 134 4.14 -6.05 11.30
CA PHE A 134 3.47 -7.21 11.91
C PHE A 134 4.43 -8.35 12.27
N VAL A 135 5.74 -8.15 12.12
CA VAL A 135 6.75 -9.12 12.57
C VAL A 135 6.74 -9.24 14.09
N GLY A 136 7.00 -10.47 14.59
CA GLY A 136 7.18 -10.72 16.02
C GLY A 136 5.95 -10.35 16.85
N SER A 137 6.14 -9.43 17.81
CA SER A 137 5.11 -8.92 18.72
C SER A 137 4.22 -7.83 18.13
N LYS A 138 4.43 -7.43 16.86
CA LYS A 138 3.58 -6.45 16.13
C LYS A 138 3.54 -5.06 16.76
N ASP A 139 4.59 -4.71 17.50
CA ASP A 139 4.74 -3.44 18.22
C ASP A 139 5.93 -2.61 17.75
N GLU A 140 6.68 -3.11 16.76
CA GLU A 140 7.85 -2.43 16.20
C GLU A 140 7.46 -1.51 15.02
N CYS A 141 8.03 -0.31 15.01
CA CYS A 141 7.87 0.67 13.95
C CYS A 141 9.16 0.82 13.16
N ILE A 142 9.01 1.08 11.86
CA ILE A 142 10.12 1.46 10.99
C ILE A 142 10.71 2.77 11.50
N ALA A 143 12.03 2.80 11.71
CA ALA A 143 12.73 3.91 12.31
C ALA A 143 14.05 4.21 11.59
N ILE A 144 14.49 5.44 11.72
CA ILE A 144 15.88 5.82 11.44
C ILE A 144 16.64 5.81 12.75
N PHE A 145 17.83 5.24 12.74
CA PHE A 145 18.78 5.31 13.83
C PHE A 145 20.11 5.87 13.32
N PHE A 146 20.75 6.66 14.17
CA PHE A 146 22.09 7.14 13.92
C PHE A 146 23.08 6.00 14.14
N ASN A 147 23.85 5.67 13.11
CA ASN A 147 24.94 4.71 13.16
C ASN A 147 26.24 5.40 12.72
N PRO A 148 27.13 5.78 13.65
CA PRO A 148 28.36 6.51 13.32
C PRO A 148 29.36 5.68 12.50
N ARG A 149 29.11 4.38 12.28
CA ARG A 149 29.94 3.52 11.45
C ARG A 149 29.60 3.61 9.96
N LEU A 150 28.54 4.35 9.59
CA LEU A 150 28.09 4.48 8.20
C LEU A 150 28.47 5.85 7.63
N PRO A 151 28.76 5.94 6.31
CA PRO A 151 29.16 7.19 5.67
C PRO A 151 28.16 8.33 5.88
N ASP A 152 26.87 8.02 5.74
CA ASP A 152 25.78 8.99 5.88
C ASP A 152 25.29 9.12 7.33
N GLY A 153 25.82 8.30 8.24
CA GLY A 153 25.53 8.33 9.67
C GLY A 153 24.17 7.78 10.09
N TYR A 154 23.29 7.36 9.16
CA TYR A 154 21.94 6.88 9.46
C TYR A 154 21.60 5.57 8.75
N THR A 155 20.62 4.82 9.27
CA THR A 155 20.04 3.65 8.59
C THR A 155 18.58 3.46 8.98
N LEU A 156 17.81 2.93 8.03
CA LEU A 156 16.43 2.48 8.21
C LEU A 156 16.40 1.04 8.74
N VAL A 157 15.63 0.79 9.80
CA VAL A 157 15.26 -0.54 10.35
C VAL A 157 13.77 -0.59 10.54
#